data_AF-A0A6V7HPC1-F1
#
_entry.id   AF-A0A6V7HPC1-F1
#
_cell.length_a   1.000
_cell.length_b   1.000
_cell.length_c   1.000
_cell.angle_alpha   90.00
_cell.angle_beta   90.00
_cell.angle_gamma   90.00
#
_symmetry.space_group_name_H-M   'P 1'
#
loop_
_entity.id
_entity.type
_entity.pdbx_description
1 polymer ?
#
loop_
_entity_poly.entity_id
_entity_poly.type
_entity_poly.pdbx_seq_one_letter_code
_entity_poly.pdbx_strand_id
1 'polypeptide(L)'
;WWSEDINKLRAESLRARRQVQRARRKPCFLQLEVVFKKIRRNLRKAIGDSKKRSWIELIEEVNNDPWGRPYKVVMSKLNGYQQPTCPDQLERIFKMLFPTQEPLEYHVEHEEKEMIPPITHKELMQACRRVGNSKAPGMDHIPNIALKTAIQTAPQMFLDMYNRCLAEDIFPERWKRQRLALLSKGSKPPDDPSSWRPLCMLDTAGKILERVIQSRVEAAIGNSLEDNQYGFREVRSTIDAINQVVNTSKVAIAGTRWKDGTKEYCLLAALDVRNAFNSARWDAISRALDRLQVPNYLRRITKSYLSDRLLMYETEHGQWSYRITGGVPQGSVLRPLLWNVMYDDMLKLKLPREAQIVAFADDAGQHRWPKTGPKEAFSLGGGFRTYVWYSHLG
;
A
#
# COMPACT_ATOMS: atom_id res chain seq x y z
N TRP A 1 -3.77 -28.98 10.37
CA TRP A 1 -4.49 -29.48 9.19
C TRP A 1 -4.19 -30.94 8.86
N TRP A 2 -3.04 -31.52 9.22
CA TRP A 2 -2.85 -32.97 9.05
C TRP A 2 -3.55 -33.74 10.19
N SER A 3 -4.27 -34.82 9.88
CA SER A 3 -4.99 -35.65 10.86
C SER A 3 -4.76 -37.13 10.62
N GLU A 4 -5.12 -37.96 11.61
CA GLU A 4 -5.02 -39.41 11.52
C GLU A 4 -5.92 -39.99 10.41
N ASP A 5 -7.11 -39.43 10.20
CA ASP A 5 -8.02 -39.82 9.11
C ASP A 5 -7.42 -39.53 7.73
N ILE A 6 -6.75 -38.38 7.56
CA ILE A 6 -6.03 -38.05 6.32
C ILE A 6 -4.89 -39.04 6.10
N ASN A 7 -4.19 -39.46 7.15
CA ASN A 7 -3.17 -40.50 7.08
C ASN A 7 -3.75 -41.84 6.60
N LYS A 8 -4.90 -42.27 7.14
CA LYS A 8 -5.59 -43.51 6.74
C LYS A 8 -6.00 -43.45 5.26
N LEU A 9 -6.67 -42.37 4.84
CA LEU A 9 -7.07 -42.15 3.45
C LEU A 9 -5.87 -42.06 2.48
N ARG A 10 -4.74 -41.49 2.93
CA ARG A 10 -3.50 -41.45 2.14
C ARG A 10 -2.92 -42.85 1.97
N ALA A 11 -2.86 -43.64 3.03
CA ALA A 11 -2.38 -45.02 2.96
C ALA A 11 -3.25 -45.88 2.03
N GLU A 12 -4.57 -45.73 2.08
CA GLU A 12 -5.51 -46.37 1.16
C GLU A 12 -5.32 -45.92 -0.29
N SER A 13 -5.18 -44.61 -0.53
CA SER A 13 -4.92 -44.07 -1.87
C SER A 13 -3.62 -44.59 -2.46
N LEU A 14 -2.56 -44.70 -1.65
CA LEU A 14 -1.28 -45.27 -2.06
C LEU A 14 -1.39 -46.78 -2.35
N ARG A 15 -2.15 -47.53 -1.55
CA ARG A 15 -2.41 -48.96 -1.79
C ARG A 15 -3.17 -49.17 -3.11
N ALA A 16 -4.25 -48.42 -3.33
CA ALA A 16 -5.04 -48.47 -4.57
C ALA A 16 -4.21 -48.07 -5.80
N ARG A 17 -3.34 -47.04 -5.68
CA ARG A 17 -2.41 -46.65 -6.76
C ARG A 17 -1.49 -47.80 -7.16
N ARG A 18 -0.90 -48.50 -6.17
CA ARG A 18 0.00 -49.63 -6.43
C ARG A 18 -0.74 -50.79 -7.12
N GLN A 19 -1.99 -51.06 -6.74
CA GLN A 19 -2.82 -52.09 -7.38
C GLN A 19 -3.11 -51.76 -8.85
N VAL A 20 -3.49 -50.52 -9.16
CA VAL A 20 -3.70 -50.05 -10.55
C VAL A 20 -2.43 -50.18 -11.38
N GLN A 21 -1.27 -49.78 -10.83
CA GLN A 21 0.02 -49.88 -11.52
C GLN A 21 0.38 -51.33 -11.88
N ARG A 22 0.11 -52.28 -10.98
CA ARG A 22 0.35 -53.73 -11.20
C ARG A 22 -0.67 -54.37 -12.15
N ALA A 23 -1.83 -53.77 -12.33
CA ALA A 23 -2.93 -54.31 -13.14
C ALA A 23 -2.99 -53.75 -14.57
N ARG A 24 -2.06 -52.90 -15.02
CA ARG A 24 -2.08 -52.19 -16.32
C ARG A 24 -2.35 -53.06 -17.56
N ARG A 25 -1.99 -54.34 -17.53
CA ARG A 25 -2.22 -55.31 -18.63
C ARG A 25 -3.25 -56.39 -18.29
N LYS A 26 -3.99 -56.23 -17.19
CA LYS A 26 -4.98 -57.19 -16.70
C LYS A 26 -6.40 -56.71 -17.04
N PRO A 27 -7.36 -57.63 -17.26
CA PRO A 27 -8.76 -57.28 -17.54
C PRO A 27 -9.41 -56.41 -16.45
N CYS A 28 -8.96 -56.53 -15.19
CA CYS A 28 -9.48 -55.76 -14.05
C CYS A 28 -8.96 -54.30 -13.97
N PHE A 29 -8.13 -53.85 -14.92
CA PHE A 29 -7.51 -52.51 -14.89
C PHE A 29 -8.54 -51.39 -14.79
N LEU A 30 -9.57 -51.38 -15.64
CA LEU A 30 -10.59 -50.34 -15.69
C LEU A 30 -11.35 -50.22 -14.36
N GLN A 31 -11.72 -51.36 -13.76
CA GLN A 31 -12.42 -51.38 -12.48
C GLN A 31 -11.55 -50.82 -11.35
N LEU A 32 -10.27 -51.22 -11.28
CA LEU A 32 -9.32 -50.72 -10.28
C LEU A 32 -9.02 -49.22 -10.47
N GLU A 33 -8.99 -48.74 -11.71
CA GLU A 33 -8.75 -47.33 -12.01
C GLU A 33 -9.90 -46.44 -11.51
N VAL A 34 -11.15 -46.87 -11.70
CA VAL A 34 -12.35 -46.18 -11.16
C VAL A 34 -12.30 -46.11 -9.63
N VAL A 35 -11.96 -47.22 -8.98
CA VAL A 35 -11.83 -47.30 -7.52
C VAL A 35 -10.73 -46.35 -7.02
N PHE A 36 -9.56 -46.34 -7.66
CA PHE A 36 -8.47 -45.42 -7.30
C PHE A 36 -8.87 -43.95 -7.47
N LYS A 37 -9.54 -43.59 -8.58
CA LYS A 37 -10.03 -42.22 -8.82
C LYS A 37 -11.00 -41.77 -7.72
N LYS A 38 -11.87 -42.66 -7.24
CA LYS A 38 -12.80 -42.41 -6.11
C LYS A 38 -12.04 -42.18 -4.79
N ILE A 39 -11.11 -43.07 -4.43
CA ILE A 39 -10.32 -42.95 -3.19
C ILE A 39 -9.47 -41.66 -3.21
N ARG A 40 -8.85 -41.33 -4.35
CA ARG A 40 -8.07 -40.10 -4.50
C ARG A 40 -8.95 -38.84 -4.36
N ARG A 41 -10.18 -38.86 -4.87
CA ARG A 41 -11.15 -37.77 -4.72
C ARG A 41 -11.51 -37.57 -3.24
N ASN A 42 -11.78 -38.67 -2.52
CA ASN A 42 -12.09 -38.63 -1.09
C ASN A 42 -10.93 -38.05 -0.27
N LEU A 43 -9.68 -38.47 -0.54
CA LEU A 43 -8.50 -37.90 0.09
C LEU A 43 -8.37 -36.39 -0.18
N ARG A 44 -8.54 -35.96 -1.44
CA ARG A 44 -8.48 -34.52 -1.78
C ARG A 44 -9.56 -33.72 -1.05
N LYS A 45 -10.79 -34.24 -1.00
CA LYS A 45 -11.90 -33.62 -0.27
C LYS A 45 -11.58 -33.49 1.21
N ALA A 46 -11.15 -34.58 1.86
CA ALA A 46 -10.79 -34.58 3.28
C ALA A 46 -9.66 -33.58 3.61
N ILE A 47 -8.65 -33.47 2.75
CA ILE A 47 -7.58 -32.47 2.89
C ILE A 47 -8.14 -31.05 2.76
N GLY A 48 -8.99 -30.80 1.76
CA GLY A 48 -9.64 -29.50 1.54
C GLY A 48 -10.48 -29.08 2.75
N ASP A 49 -11.32 -29.98 3.25
CA ASP A 49 -12.21 -29.75 4.39
C ASP A 49 -11.40 -29.52 5.68
N SER A 50 -10.34 -30.29 5.91
CA SER A 50 -9.47 -30.10 7.08
C SER A 50 -8.67 -28.79 7.02
N LYS A 51 -8.16 -28.41 5.85
CA LYS A 51 -7.49 -27.11 5.67
C LYS A 51 -8.47 -25.95 5.92
N LYS A 52 -9.70 -26.05 5.42
CA LYS A 52 -10.75 -25.06 5.65
C LYS A 52 -11.07 -24.92 7.14
N ARG A 53 -11.25 -26.05 7.84
CA ARG A 53 -11.46 -26.06 9.31
C ARG A 53 -10.29 -25.45 10.08
N SER A 54 -9.06 -25.92 9.83
CA SER A 54 -7.86 -25.35 10.48
C SER A 54 -7.67 -23.86 10.20
N TRP A 55 -8.12 -23.36 9.04
CA TRP A 55 -8.09 -21.93 8.72
C TRP A 55 -9.14 -21.13 9.51
N ILE A 56 -10.35 -21.66 9.66
CA ILE A 56 -11.41 -21.06 10.49
C ILE A 56 -10.96 -21.01 11.95
N GLU A 57 -10.47 -22.13 12.49
CA GLU A 57 -9.92 -22.21 13.85
C GLU A 57 -8.79 -21.20 14.07
N LEU A 58 -7.88 -21.05 13.11
CA LEU A 58 -6.80 -20.06 13.20
C LEU A 58 -7.33 -18.62 13.23
N ILE A 59 -8.38 -18.31 12.47
CA ILE A 59 -9.03 -16.98 12.48
C ILE A 59 -9.74 -16.74 13.81
N GLU A 60 -10.43 -17.74 14.35
CA GLU A 60 -11.07 -17.64 15.66
C GLU A 60 -10.03 -17.42 16.76
N GLU A 61 -8.92 -18.15 16.72
CA GLU A 61 -7.79 -18.02 17.64
C GLU A 61 -7.19 -16.60 17.63
N VAL A 62 -7.13 -15.92 16.47
CA VAL A 62 -6.69 -14.51 16.39
C VAL A 62 -7.55 -13.57 17.21
N ASN A 63 -8.87 -13.83 17.33
CA ASN A 63 -9.75 -12.97 18.13
C ASN A 63 -9.56 -13.18 19.63
N ASN A 64 -9.13 -14.38 20.05
CA ASN A 64 -8.97 -14.75 21.46
C ASN A 64 -7.54 -14.50 21.98
N ASP A 65 -6.53 -14.88 21.20
CA ASP A 65 -5.12 -14.66 21.51
C ASP A 65 -4.36 -14.19 20.25
N PRO A 66 -4.28 -12.86 20.05
CA PRO A 66 -3.55 -12.26 18.94
C PRO A 66 -2.06 -12.61 18.90
N TRP A 67 -1.48 -13.05 20.02
CA TRP A 67 -0.03 -13.30 20.18
C TRP A 67 0.34 -14.79 20.26
N GLY A 68 -0.66 -15.69 20.15
CA GLY A 68 -0.51 -17.13 20.23
C GLY A 68 -0.01 -17.79 18.94
N ARG A 69 -0.60 -18.93 18.57
CA ARG A 69 -0.22 -19.70 17.38
C ARG A 69 -0.30 -18.87 16.07
N PRO A 70 -1.30 -18.00 15.83
CA PRO A 70 -1.35 -17.19 14.62
C PRO A 70 -0.14 -16.26 14.48
N TYR A 71 0.25 -15.58 15.56
CA TYR A 71 1.44 -14.74 15.60
C TYR A 71 2.70 -15.54 15.34
N LYS A 72 2.88 -16.69 16.00
CA LYS A 72 4.04 -17.57 15.76
C LYS A 72 4.12 -18.07 14.31
N VAL A 73 2.99 -18.40 13.68
CA VAL A 73 2.94 -18.79 12.26
C VAL A 73 3.34 -17.64 11.33
N VAL A 74 2.97 -16.41 11.65
CA VAL A 74 3.40 -15.23 10.90
C VAL A 74 4.89 -14.95 11.16
N MET A 75 5.33 -14.91 12.41
CA MET A 75 6.71 -14.61 12.78
C MET A 75 7.69 -15.67 12.31
N SER A 76 7.34 -16.96 12.30
CA SER A 76 8.16 -18.02 11.70
C SER A 76 8.34 -17.87 10.18
N LYS A 77 7.41 -17.22 9.47
CA LYS A 77 7.60 -16.82 8.07
C LYS A 77 8.44 -15.55 7.91
N LEU A 78 8.56 -14.75 8.97
CA LEU A 78 9.34 -13.51 8.99
C LEU A 78 10.77 -13.72 9.53
N ASN A 79 11.01 -14.72 10.39
CA ASN A 79 12.28 -15.01 11.07
C ASN A 79 13.39 -15.58 10.17
N GLY A 80 13.18 -15.68 8.86
CA GLY A 80 14.17 -16.24 7.93
C GLY A 80 15.09 -15.23 7.26
N TYR A 81 14.83 -13.91 7.41
CA TYR A 81 15.54 -12.90 6.61
C TYR A 81 16.16 -11.82 7.50
N GLN A 82 17.49 -11.82 7.53
CA GLN A 82 18.29 -10.75 8.09
C GLN A 82 18.33 -9.58 7.09
N GLN A 83 18.22 -8.35 7.57
CA GLN A 83 18.37 -7.18 6.70
C GLN A 83 19.80 -7.14 6.13
N PRO A 84 19.99 -6.71 4.88
CA PRO A 84 21.32 -6.58 4.32
C PRO A 84 22.09 -5.51 5.09
N THR A 85 23.32 -5.83 5.50
CA THR A 85 24.21 -4.92 6.26
C THR A 85 25.45 -4.50 5.46
N CYS A 86 25.71 -5.18 4.35
CA CYS A 86 26.83 -4.86 3.45
C CYS A 86 26.56 -3.51 2.75
N PRO A 87 27.49 -2.53 2.85
CA PRO A 87 27.32 -1.21 2.25
C PRO A 87 27.03 -1.24 0.75
N ASP A 88 27.77 -2.03 -0.03
CA ASP A 88 27.61 -2.10 -1.50
C ASP A 88 26.23 -2.64 -1.91
N GLN A 89 25.74 -3.63 -1.17
CA GLN A 89 24.41 -4.20 -1.41
C GLN A 89 23.32 -3.16 -1.07
N LEU A 90 23.46 -2.47 0.06
CA LEU A 90 22.53 -1.42 0.48
C LEU A 90 22.52 -0.26 -0.50
N GLU A 91 23.67 0.16 -1.02
CA GLU A 91 23.75 1.24 -2.02
C GLU A 91 22.98 0.87 -3.30
N ARG A 92 23.14 -0.37 -3.80
CA ARG A 92 22.36 -0.86 -4.95
C ARG A 92 20.86 -0.88 -4.66
N ILE A 93 20.48 -1.30 -3.45
CA ILE A 93 19.08 -1.29 -3.01
C ILE A 93 18.54 0.13 -3.00
N PHE A 94 19.29 1.09 -2.47
CA PHE A 94 18.84 2.48 -2.33
C PHE A 94 18.75 3.18 -3.68
N LYS A 95 19.74 3.01 -4.57
CA LYS A 95 19.68 3.59 -5.92
C LYS A 95 18.43 3.13 -6.69
N MET A 96 18.00 1.88 -6.48
CA MET A 96 16.81 1.34 -7.14
C MET A 96 15.49 1.72 -6.46
N LEU A 97 15.45 1.71 -5.12
CA LEU A 97 14.24 2.03 -4.36
C LEU A 97 14.01 3.53 -4.22
N PHE A 98 15.06 4.34 -4.20
CA PHE A 98 15.04 5.79 -4.02
C PHE A 98 15.87 6.45 -5.14
N PRO A 99 15.33 6.46 -6.37
CA PRO A 99 16.05 7.00 -7.53
C PRO A 99 16.38 8.48 -7.31
N THR A 100 17.60 8.86 -7.68
CA THR A 100 18.00 10.27 -7.68
C THR A 100 17.16 11.03 -8.70
N GLN A 101 16.69 12.21 -8.31
CA GLN A 101 15.90 13.11 -9.14
C GLN A 101 16.56 14.47 -9.15
N GLU A 102 16.27 15.24 -10.18
CA GLU A 102 16.72 16.63 -10.25
C GLU A 102 16.24 17.41 -9.03
N PRO A 103 17.07 18.33 -8.51
CA PRO A 103 16.64 19.23 -7.45
C PRO A 103 15.37 19.97 -7.85
N LEU A 104 14.49 20.19 -6.88
CA LEU A 104 13.31 21.01 -7.08
C LEU A 104 13.77 22.45 -7.40
N GLU A 105 13.59 22.89 -8.65
CA GLU A 105 13.85 24.28 -9.01
C GLU A 105 12.90 25.20 -8.26
N TYR A 106 13.46 26.22 -7.62
CA TYR A 106 12.73 27.14 -6.77
C TYR A 106 12.46 28.43 -7.52
N HIS A 107 11.21 28.62 -7.95
CA HIS A 107 10.73 29.97 -8.24
C HIS A 107 10.48 30.67 -6.91
N VAL A 108 11.23 31.75 -6.67
CA VAL A 108 10.92 32.69 -5.58
C VAL A 108 9.74 33.52 -6.06
N GLU A 109 8.53 33.07 -5.74
CA GLU A 109 7.35 33.90 -5.94
C GLU A 109 7.39 35.01 -4.88
N HIS A 110 7.41 36.27 -5.33
CA HIS A 110 7.15 37.42 -4.48
C HIS A 110 5.66 37.37 -4.12
N GLU A 111 5.34 36.77 -2.98
CA GLU A 111 3.95 36.59 -2.56
C GLU A 111 3.56 37.54 -1.42
N GLU A 112 2.31 37.99 -1.47
CA GLU A 112 1.68 38.79 -0.43
C GLU A 112 1.66 38.05 0.92
N LYS A 113 1.63 38.81 2.02
CA LYS A 113 1.44 38.24 3.36
C LYS A 113 0.09 37.56 3.45
N GLU A 114 0.08 36.25 3.28
CA GLU A 114 -1.07 35.40 3.53
C GLU A 114 -1.32 35.27 5.05
N MET A 115 -2.58 35.38 5.46
CA MET A 115 -2.98 35.11 6.84
C MET A 115 -2.98 33.59 7.07
N ILE A 116 -2.09 33.11 7.93
CA ILE A 116 -2.00 31.69 8.29
C ILE A 116 -2.97 31.40 9.44
N PRO A 117 -4.01 30.56 9.25
CA PRO A 117 -4.91 30.21 10.33
C PRO A 117 -4.15 29.40 11.40
N PRO A 118 -4.23 29.74 12.69
CA PRO A 118 -3.55 28.95 13.72
C PRO A 118 -4.16 27.55 13.82
N ILE A 119 -3.34 26.56 14.14
CA ILE A 119 -3.74 25.21 14.52
C ILE A 119 -4.58 25.31 15.78
N THR A 120 -5.78 24.75 15.70
CA THR A 120 -6.71 24.72 16.82
C THR A 120 -6.42 23.54 17.74
N HIS A 121 -6.82 23.67 19.01
CA HIS A 121 -6.80 22.56 19.95
C HIS A 121 -7.56 21.32 19.41
N LYS A 122 -8.66 21.54 18.69
CA LYS A 122 -9.45 20.47 18.06
C LYS A 122 -8.63 19.71 17.00
N GLU A 123 -7.96 20.41 16.10
CA GLU A 123 -7.10 19.81 15.08
C GLU A 123 -5.97 18.98 15.72
N LEU A 124 -5.29 19.54 16.73
CA LEU A 124 -4.23 18.85 17.47
C LEU A 124 -4.75 17.55 18.10
N MET A 125 -5.89 17.61 18.80
CA MET A 125 -6.44 16.43 19.46
C MET A 125 -6.94 15.39 18.46
N GLN A 126 -7.50 15.80 17.32
CA GLN A 126 -7.89 14.88 16.24
C GLN A 126 -6.65 14.21 15.61
N ALA A 127 -5.56 14.95 15.40
CA ALA A 127 -4.27 14.45 14.92
C ALA A 127 -3.61 13.49 15.94
N CYS A 128 -3.73 13.77 17.24
CA CYS A 128 -3.24 12.91 18.31
C CYS A 128 -4.03 11.58 18.42
N ARG A 129 -5.36 11.61 18.27
CA ARG A 129 -6.24 10.45 18.48
C ARG A 129 -5.98 9.27 17.55
N ARG A 130 -5.81 9.49 16.23
CA ARG A 130 -5.52 8.39 15.28
C ARG A 130 -4.05 7.92 15.32
N VAL A 131 -3.22 8.38 16.26
CA VAL A 131 -1.91 7.75 16.55
C VAL A 131 -2.14 6.52 17.43
N GLY A 132 -1.70 5.35 16.94
CA GLY A 132 -1.80 4.09 17.69
C GLY A 132 -0.79 4.01 18.84
N ASN A 133 -1.25 3.58 20.02
CA ASN A 133 -0.44 3.59 21.25
C ASN A 133 0.77 2.66 21.19
N SER A 134 0.63 1.49 20.57
CA SER A 134 1.63 0.41 20.58
C SER A 134 2.43 0.31 19.29
N LYS A 135 2.52 1.41 18.51
CA LYS A 135 3.36 1.44 17.31
C LYS A 135 4.81 1.73 17.72
N ALA A 136 5.75 1.17 16.96
CA ALA A 136 7.17 1.41 17.16
C ALA A 136 7.47 2.92 17.02
N PRO A 137 8.29 3.50 17.91
CA PRO A 137 8.68 4.90 17.85
C PRO A 137 9.62 5.16 16.66
N GLY A 138 9.83 6.44 16.36
CA GLY A 138 10.83 6.89 15.40
C GLY A 138 12.25 6.81 15.97
N MET A 139 13.13 7.66 15.48
CA MET A 139 14.52 7.74 15.96
C MET A 139 14.65 8.51 17.27
N ASP A 140 13.62 9.28 17.65
CA ASP A 140 13.54 9.90 18.97
C ASP A 140 13.34 8.90 20.11
N HIS A 141 12.98 7.65 19.80
CA HIS A 141 12.64 6.59 20.74
C HIS A 141 11.49 6.94 21.70
N ILE A 142 10.71 7.99 21.42
CA ILE A 142 9.60 8.43 22.27
C ILE A 142 8.39 7.53 22.00
N PRO A 143 7.93 6.73 22.97
CA PRO A 143 6.76 5.90 22.78
C PRO A 143 5.51 6.74 22.50
N ASN A 144 4.66 6.29 21.59
CA ASN A 144 3.45 7.03 21.22
C ASN A 144 2.54 7.32 22.42
N ILE A 145 2.45 6.40 23.38
CA ILE A 145 1.67 6.63 24.60
C ILE A 145 2.22 7.81 25.41
N ALA A 146 3.54 7.92 25.56
CA ALA A 146 4.16 9.02 26.30
C ALA A 146 3.93 10.37 25.60
N LEU A 147 4.12 10.42 24.27
CA LEU A 147 3.84 11.63 23.50
C LEU A 147 2.36 12.06 23.60
N LYS A 148 1.43 11.10 23.54
CA LYS A 148 0.00 11.38 23.67
C LYS A 148 -0.33 11.93 25.07
N THR A 149 0.23 11.35 26.11
CA THR A 149 0.08 11.86 27.49
C THR A 149 0.64 13.26 27.63
N ALA A 150 1.82 13.54 27.06
CA ALA A 150 2.41 14.88 27.07
C ALA A 150 1.51 15.91 26.36
N ILE A 151 1.00 15.58 25.17
CA ILE A 151 0.06 16.44 24.43
C ILE A 151 -1.23 16.68 25.21
N GLN A 152 -1.76 15.67 25.90
CA GLN A 152 -2.96 15.81 26.72
C GLN A 152 -2.72 16.68 27.96
N THR A 153 -1.51 16.62 28.53
CA THR A 153 -1.15 17.35 29.76
C THR A 153 -0.82 18.81 29.48
N ALA A 154 -0.12 19.09 28.37
CA ALA A 154 0.35 20.43 28.02
C ALA A 154 0.08 20.76 26.53
N PRO A 155 -1.19 20.80 26.09
CA PRO A 155 -1.51 20.97 24.67
C PRO A 155 -1.01 22.28 24.08
N GLN A 156 -0.99 23.36 24.88
CA GLN A 156 -0.56 24.69 24.42
C GLN A 156 0.88 24.70 23.92
N MET A 157 1.79 24.01 24.61
CA MET A 157 3.20 23.89 24.21
C MET A 157 3.33 23.29 22.80
N PHE A 158 2.52 22.27 22.48
CA PHE A 158 2.54 21.65 21.16
C PHE A 158 1.85 22.54 20.10
N LEU A 159 0.78 23.25 20.48
CA LEU A 159 0.15 24.23 19.60
C LEU A 159 1.14 25.33 19.22
N ASP A 160 1.85 25.91 20.17
CA ASP A 160 2.84 26.97 19.93
C ASP A 160 3.95 26.46 19.01
N MET A 161 4.49 25.26 19.28
CA MET A 161 5.50 24.62 18.45
C MET A 161 5.02 24.38 17.01
N TYR A 162 3.85 23.77 16.81
CA TYR A 162 3.35 23.48 15.46
C TYR A 162 2.90 24.74 14.72
N ASN A 163 2.35 25.74 15.41
CA ASN A 163 2.02 27.03 14.82
C ASN A 163 3.27 27.78 14.37
N ARG A 164 4.36 27.69 15.14
CA ARG A 164 5.66 28.23 14.74
C ARG A 164 6.18 27.57 13.46
N CYS A 165 6.04 26.24 13.35
CA CYS A 165 6.39 25.51 12.12
C CYS A 165 5.62 26.05 10.90
N LEU A 166 4.32 26.30 11.02
CA LEU A 166 3.52 26.89 9.94
C LEU A 166 3.92 28.33 9.63
N ALA A 167 4.11 29.16 10.67
CA ALA A 167 4.43 30.58 10.51
C ALA A 167 5.79 30.82 9.84
N GLU A 168 6.74 29.92 10.05
CA GLU A 168 8.08 29.97 9.46
C GLU A 168 8.20 29.15 8.17
N ASP A 169 7.14 28.47 7.74
CA ASP A 169 7.15 27.51 6.63
C ASP A 169 8.20 26.40 6.77
N ILE A 170 8.53 26.02 8.02
CA ILE A 170 9.57 25.03 8.34
C ILE A 170 8.93 23.74 8.84
N PHE A 171 9.18 22.66 8.11
CA PHE A 171 9.06 21.31 8.66
C PHE A 171 10.38 20.95 9.35
N PRO A 172 10.41 20.65 10.66
CA PRO A 172 11.66 20.45 11.39
C PRO A 172 12.58 19.37 10.82
N GLU A 173 13.88 19.68 10.68
CA GLU A 173 14.89 18.77 10.14
C GLU A 173 14.94 17.42 10.85
N ARG A 174 14.76 17.41 12.18
CA ARG A 174 14.74 16.18 12.98
C ARG A 174 13.69 15.19 12.47
N TRP A 175 12.51 15.69 12.09
CA TRP A 175 11.40 14.88 11.58
C TRP A 175 11.53 14.54 10.08
N LYS A 176 12.50 15.13 9.37
CA LYS A 176 12.88 14.76 7.99
C LYS A 176 13.81 13.56 7.94
N ARG A 177 14.43 13.18 9.07
CA ARG A 177 15.26 11.98 9.21
C ARG A 177 14.36 10.76 9.44
N GLN A 178 14.59 9.70 8.68
CA GLN A 178 13.76 8.49 8.72
C GLN A 178 14.63 7.25 8.88
N ARG A 179 14.28 6.37 9.82
CA ARG A 179 14.98 5.09 9.97
C ARG A 179 14.46 4.09 8.97
N LEU A 180 15.34 3.54 8.15
CA LEU A 180 15.00 2.48 7.21
C LEU A 180 14.89 1.13 7.93
N ALA A 181 13.84 0.38 7.62
CA ALA A 181 13.78 -1.05 7.83
C ALA A 181 13.42 -1.74 6.51
N LEU A 182 14.27 -2.65 6.05
CA LEU A 182 14.02 -3.42 4.83
C LEU A 182 13.26 -4.71 5.16
N LEU A 183 12.06 -4.86 4.60
CA LEU A 183 11.24 -6.06 4.76
C LEU A 183 11.34 -6.93 3.51
N SER A 184 11.74 -8.19 3.68
CA SER A 184 11.80 -9.15 2.57
C SER A 184 10.40 -9.48 2.05
N LYS A 185 10.25 -9.53 0.72
CA LYS A 185 9.03 -10.03 0.04
C LYS A 185 8.95 -11.57 0.06
N GLY A 186 10.03 -12.26 0.44
CA GLY A 186 10.09 -13.71 0.62
C GLY A 186 10.04 -14.57 -0.66
N SER A 187 9.71 -13.98 -1.82
CA SER A 187 9.53 -14.70 -3.09
C SER A 187 10.66 -14.51 -4.11
N LYS A 188 11.68 -13.71 -3.78
CA LYS A 188 12.77 -13.32 -4.69
C LYS A 188 14.14 -13.41 -3.99
N PRO A 189 15.25 -13.58 -4.74
CA PRO A 189 16.59 -13.67 -4.16
C PRO A 189 16.96 -12.43 -3.32
N PRO A 190 17.59 -12.57 -2.15
CA PRO A 190 17.95 -11.44 -1.29
C PRO A 190 18.84 -10.38 -1.97
N ASP A 191 19.63 -10.81 -2.95
CA ASP A 191 20.56 -9.94 -3.70
C ASP A 191 19.87 -9.05 -4.73
N ASP A 192 18.61 -9.33 -5.08
CA ASP A 192 17.80 -8.47 -5.93
C ASP A 192 17.18 -7.34 -5.09
N PRO A 193 17.48 -6.06 -5.38
CA PRO A 193 16.83 -4.93 -4.71
C PRO A 193 15.30 -4.97 -4.71
N SER A 194 14.70 -5.55 -5.76
CA SER A 194 13.26 -5.68 -5.89
C SER A 194 12.64 -6.64 -4.89
N SER A 195 13.44 -7.44 -4.18
CA SER A 195 13.06 -8.33 -3.10
C SER A 195 12.69 -7.61 -1.81
N TRP A 196 13.05 -6.32 -1.69
CA TRP A 196 12.86 -5.56 -0.47
C TRP A 196 11.68 -4.60 -0.57
N ARG A 197 11.00 -4.38 0.56
CA ARG A 197 10.04 -3.30 0.79
C ARG A 197 10.66 -2.34 1.81
N PRO A 198 10.91 -1.08 1.46
CA PRO A 198 11.43 -0.12 2.43
C PRO A 198 10.32 0.31 3.37
N LEU A 199 10.54 0.22 4.68
CA LEU A 199 9.68 0.83 5.69
C LEU A 199 10.44 2.00 6.31
N CYS A 200 9.92 3.21 6.16
CA CYS A 200 10.50 4.42 6.71
C CYS A 200 9.82 4.75 8.04
N MET A 201 10.54 4.57 9.14
CA MET A 201 10.05 4.94 10.46
C MET A 201 10.35 6.41 10.72
N LEU A 202 9.28 7.19 10.94
CA LEU A 202 9.31 8.62 11.22
C LEU A 202 8.87 8.89 12.65
N ASP A 203 9.40 9.96 13.23
CA ASP A 203 9.04 10.44 14.56
C ASP A 203 7.55 10.80 14.64
N THR A 204 6.90 10.39 15.72
CA THR A 204 5.45 10.51 15.86
C THR A 204 4.99 11.96 15.99
N ALA A 205 5.81 12.85 16.58
CA ALA A 205 5.53 14.28 16.61
C ALA A 205 5.43 14.87 15.20
N GLY A 206 6.37 14.51 14.31
CA GLY A 206 6.31 14.88 12.90
C GLY A 206 5.04 14.36 12.21
N LYS A 207 4.63 13.12 12.48
CA LYS A 207 3.39 12.54 11.93
C LYS A 207 2.12 13.27 12.39
N ILE A 208 2.13 13.87 13.58
CA ILE A 208 1.00 14.67 14.06
C ILE A 208 0.89 15.95 13.24
N LEU A 209 2.01 16.65 13.00
CA LEU A 209 2.03 17.82 12.12
C LEU A 209 1.65 17.46 10.68
N GLU A 210 2.20 16.37 10.14
CA GLU A 210 1.81 15.84 8.82
C GLU A 210 0.30 15.68 8.71
N ARG A 211 -0.38 15.22 9.76
CA ARG A 211 -1.83 15.01 9.69
C ARG A 211 -2.64 16.31 9.76
N VAL A 212 -2.14 17.31 10.48
CA VAL A 212 -2.74 18.65 10.45
C VAL A 212 -2.62 19.24 9.04
N ILE A 213 -1.43 19.16 8.44
CA ILE A 213 -1.19 19.59 7.05
C ILE A 213 -2.09 18.81 6.10
N GLN A 214 -2.17 17.48 6.23
CA GLN A 214 -3.02 16.62 5.41
C GLN A 214 -4.47 17.10 5.43
N SER A 215 -5.06 17.27 6.61
CA SER A 215 -6.47 17.66 6.74
C SER A 215 -6.74 19.06 6.20
N ARG A 216 -5.78 19.99 6.30
CA ARG A 216 -5.92 21.34 5.73
C ARG A 216 -5.79 21.36 4.22
N VAL A 217 -4.86 20.57 3.66
CA VAL A 217 -4.71 20.43 2.20
C VAL A 217 -5.93 19.73 1.61
N GLU A 218 -6.44 18.66 2.24
CA GLU A 218 -7.68 18.00 1.83
C GLU A 218 -8.88 18.98 1.84
N ALA A 219 -9.00 19.80 2.89
CA ALA A 219 -10.05 20.81 2.97
C ALA A 219 -9.91 21.89 1.88
N ALA A 220 -8.69 22.31 1.54
CA ALA A 220 -8.43 23.28 0.48
C ALA A 220 -8.74 22.73 -0.91
N ILE A 221 -8.38 21.46 -1.17
CA ILE A 221 -8.64 20.80 -2.46
C ILE A 221 -10.15 20.52 -2.63
N GLY A 222 -10.84 20.17 -1.54
CA GLY A 222 -12.26 19.81 -1.57
C GLY A 222 -12.53 18.66 -2.54
N ASN A 223 -13.46 18.87 -3.48
CA ASN A 223 -13.83 17.87 -4.50
C ASN A 223 -13.11 18.07 -5.85
N SER A 224 -12.05 18.87 -5.90
CA SER A 224 -11.37 19.25 -7.16
C SER A 224 -10.55 18.12 -7.83
N LEU A 225 -10.43 16.97 -7.16
CA LEU A 225 -9.76 15.77 -7.70
C LEU A 225 -10.70 14.95 -8.58
N GLU A 226 -10.17 14.40 -9.67
CA GLU A 226 -10.92 13.66 -10.68
C GLU A 226 -11.77 12.53 -10.13
N ASP A 227 -13.00 12.42 -10.65
CA ASP A 227 -13.99 11.44 -10.19
C ASP A 227 -13.61 9.99 -10.49
N ASN A 228 -12.62 9.76 -11.34
CA ASN A 228 -12.12 8.41 -11.61
C ASN A 228 -10.92 8.00 -10.74
N GLN A 229 -10.58 8.82 -9.74
CA GLN A 229 -9.61 8.46 -8.70
C GLN A 229 -10.30 7.71 -7.56
N TYR A 230 -9.99 6.43 -7.38
CA TYR A 230 -10.57 5.59 -6.31
C TYR A 230 -9.57 5.20 -5.22
N GLY A 231 -8.28 5.41 -5.46
CA GLY A 231 -7.24 5.19 -4.46
C GLY A 231 -7.26 6.25 -3.35
N PHE A 232 -7.21 5.82 -2.09
CA PHE A 232 -7.00 6.69 -0.91
C PHE A 232 -7.92 7.91 -0.78
N ARG A 233 -9.14 7.84 -1.31
CA ARG A 233 -10.17 8.88 -1.12
C ARG A 233 -11.19 8.42 -0.10
N GLU A 234 -11.67 9.36 0.70
CA GLU A 234 -12.81 9.11 1.57
C GLU A 234 -14.03 8.72 0.71
N VAL A 235 -14.82 7.75 1.18
CA VAL A 235 -16.04 7.25 0.51
C VAL A 235 -15.82 6.55 -0.84
N ARG A 236 -14.57 6.21 -1.22
CA ARG A 236 -14.29 5.45 -2.45
C ARG A 236 -13.48 4.20 -2.16
N SER A 237 -13.86 3.11 -2.82
CA SER A 237 -13.24 1.80 -2.62
C SER A 237 -12.76 1.19 -3.93
N THR A 238 -11.89 0.19 -3.82
CA THR A 238 -11.48 -0.65 -4.95
C THR A 238 -12.68 -1.35 -5.62
N ILE A 239 -13.75 -1.63 -4.85
CA ILE A 239 -14.97 -2.25 -5.37
C ILE A 239 -15.70 -1.28 -6.31
N ASP A 240 -15.74 0.00 -5.98
CA ASP A 240 -16.40 1.02 -6.82
C ASP A 240 -15.68 1.16 -8.16
N ALA A 241 -14.34 1.16 -8.15
CA ALA A 241 -13.53 1.17 -9.36
C ALA A 241 -13.79 -0.06 -10.25
N ILE A 242 -13.85 -1.26 -9.65
CA ILE A 242 -14.13 -2.50 -10.37
C ILE A 242 -15.55 -2.46 -10.96
N ASN A 243 -16.54 -2.02 -10.18
CA ASN A 243 -17.91 -1.91 -10.64
C ASN A 243 -18.05 -0.95 -11.82
N GLN A 244 -17.34 0.19 -11.80
CA GLN A 244 -17.30 1.10 -12.94
C GLN A 244 -16.78 0.40 -14.20
N VAL A 245 -15.61 -0.25 -14.11
CA VAL A 245 -15.01 -0.97 -15.25
C VAL A 245 -15.93 -2.08 -15.77
N VAL A 246 -16.52 -2.87 -14.88
CA VAL A 246 -17.42 -3.98 -15.24
C VAL A 246 -18.72 -3.47 -15.87
N ASN A 247 -19.33 -2.42 -15.32
CA ASN A 247 -20.57 -1.87 -15.84
C ASN A 247 -20.36 -1.21 -17.21
N THR A 248 -19.29 -0.43 -17.38
CA THR A 248 -18.93 0.16 -18.68
C THR A 248 -18.69 -0.94 -19.72
N SER A 249 -17.98 -2.02 -19.34
CA SER A 249 -17.75 -3.17 -20.24
C SER A 249 -19.05 -3.86 -20.63
N LYS A 250 -19.99 -4.04 -19.69
CA LYS A 250 -21.31 -4.64 -19.97
C LYS A 250 -22.13 -3.81 -20.95
N VAL A 251 -22.12 -2.48 -20.80
CA VAL A 251 -22.85 -1.57 -21.70
C VAL A 251 -22.30 -1.63 -23.11
N ALA A 252 -20.97 -1.53 -23.27
CA ALA A 252 -20.31 -1.54 -24.57
C ALA A 252 -20.53 -2.85 -25.37
N ILE A 253 -20.58 -4.00 -24.68
CA ILE A 253 -20.78 -5.30 -25.35
C ILE A 253 -22.25 -5.71 -25.51
N ALA A 254 -23.20 -4.93 -25.00
CA ALA A 254 -24.63 -5.25 -25.01
C ALA A 254 -25.29 -5.11 -26.41
N GLY A 255 -24.61 -4.48 -27.36
CA GLY A 255 -25.09 -4.30 -28.74
C GLY A 255 -25.16 -5.59 -29.56
N THR A 256 -25.80 -5.51 -30.72
CA THR A 256 -25.98 -6.65 -31.64
C THR A 256 -24.73 -6.87 -32.52
N ARG A 257 -24.39 -8.13 -32.82
CA ARG A 257 -23.14 -8.53 -33.49
C ARG A 257 -23.22 -8.57 -35.03
N TRP A 258 -24.13 -7.82 -35.64
CA TRP A 258 -24.39 -7.87 -37.09
C TRP A 258 -23.79 -6.66 -37.84
N LYS A 259 -23.76 -6.72 -39.18
CA LYS A 259 -23.49 -5.54 -40.02
C LYS A 259 -24.49 -4.45 -39.60
N ASP A 260 -23.99 -3.26 -39.24
CA ASP A 260 -24.74 -2.14 -38.65
C ASP A 260 -25.18 -2.33 -37.18
N GLY A 261 -24.58 -3.28 -36.45
CA GLY A 261 -24.83 -3.50 -35.02
C GLY A 261 -24.07 -2.53 -34.11
N THR A 262 -24.63 -2.26 -32.92
CA THR A 262 -24.06 -1.32 -31.94
C THR A 262 -23.03 -1.95 -30.98
N LYS A 263 -22.56 -3.17 -31.27
CA LYS A 263 -21.64 -3.87 -30.38
C LYS A 263 -20.24 -3.27 -30.47
N GLU A 264 -19.75 -2.75 -29.35
CA GLU A 264 -18.41 -2.21 -29.24
C GLU A 264 -17.41 -3.28 -28.75
N TYR A 265 -16.15 -3.14 -29.16
CA TYR A 265 -15.05 -3.92 -28.60
C TYR A 265 -14.42 -3.16 -27.44
N CYS A 266 -14.25 -3.81 -26.30
CA CYS A 266 -13.58 -3.25 -25.13
C CYS A 266 -12.12 -3.70 -25.07
N LEU A 267 -11.20 -2.75 -25.03
CA LEU A 267 -9.81 -2.98 -24.64
C LEU A 267 -9.58 -2.47 -23.23
N LEU A 268 -8.94 -3.29 -22.40
CA LEU A 268 -8.50 -2.93 -21.05
C LEU A 268 -6.97 -2.95 -21.01
N ALA A 269 -6.34 -1.77 -20.93
CA ALA A 269 -4.90 -1.66 -20.74
C ALA A 269 -4.57 -1.42 -19.25
N ALA A 270 -3.97 -2.41 -18.59
CA ALA A 270 -3.57 -2.31 -17.19
C ALA A 270 -2.11 -1.83 -17.06
N LEU A 271 -1.91 -0.63 -16.51
CA LEU A 271 -0.63 -0.02 -16.22
C LEU A 271 -0.32 -0.15 -14.73
N ASP A 272 0.85 -0.66 -14.38
CA ASP A 272 1.34 -0.74 -13.00
C ASP A 272 2.56 0.17 -12.84
N VAL A 273 2.50 1.10 -11.89
CA VAL A 273 3.62 2.03 -11.65
C VAL A 273 4.64 1.37 -10.74
N ARG A 274 5.77 0.95 -11.32
CA ARG A 274 6.89 0.38 -10.57
C ARG A 274 7.41 1.39 -9.54
N ASN A 275 7.52 0.95 -8.28
CA ASN A 275 8.09 1.75 -7.18
C ASN A 275 7.39 3.11 -6.97
N ALA A 276 6.11 3.22 -7.35
CA ALA A 276 5.27 4.42 -7.29
C ALA A 276 5.67 5.46 -6.23
N PHE A 277 5.34 5.20 -4.95
CA PHE A 277 5.52 6.18 -3.88
C PHE A 277 6.96 6.65 -3.69
N ASN A 278 7.96 5.79 -3.88
CA ASN A 278 9.36 6.18 -3.70
C ASN A 278 9.92 6.91 -4.94
N SER A 279 9.21 6.86 -6.06
CA SER A 279 9.55 7.56 -7.30
C SER A 279 8.74 8.84 -7.52
N ALA A 280 7.83 9.21 -6.61
CA ALA A 280 6.97 10.38 -6.76
C ALA A 280 7.81 11.66 -6.92
N ARG A 281 7.54 12.44 -7.96
CA ARG A 281 8.31 13.63 -8.31
C ARG A 281 7.86 14.84 -7.50
N TRP A 282 8.79 15.47 -6.78
CA TRP A 282 8.46 16.62 -5.92
C TRP A 282 8.03 17.86 -6.71
N ASP A 283 8.59 18.08 -7.90
CA ASP A 283 8.17 19.16 -8.78
C ASP A 283 6.76 18.94 -9.33
N ALA A 284 6.39 17.68 -9.61
CA ALA A 284 5.04 17.33 -10.05
C ALA A 284 4.04 17.55 -8.91
N ILE A 285 4.38 17.15 -7.67
CA ILE A 285 3.56 17.45 -6.48
C ILE A 285 3.39 18.96 -6.32
N SER A 286 4.48 19.73 -6.41
CA SER A 286 4.45 21.19 -6.23
C SER A 286 3.55 21.87 -7.26
N ARG A 287 3.72 21.53 -8.54
CA ARG A 287 2.88 22.07 -9.64
C ARG A 287 1.42 21.65 -9.50
N ALA A 288 1.13 20.46 -8.98
CA ALA A 288 -0.23 20.00 -8.75
C ALA A 288 -0.91 20.74 -7.60
N LEU A 289 -0.21 20.98 -6.49
CA LEU A 289 -0.74 21.81 -5.39
C LEU A 289 -1.03 23.24 -5.84
N ASP A 290 -0.18 23.81 -6.69
CA ASP A 290 -0.39 25.11 -7.32
C ASP A 290 -1.65 25.15 -8.20
N ARG A 291 -1.79 24.20 -9.15
CA ARG A 291 -2.98 24.12 -10.00
C ARG A 291 -4.28 23.89 -9.23
N LEU A 292 -4.22 23.15 -8.13
CA LEU A 292 -5.37 22.92 -7.23
C LEU A 292 -5.65 24.12 -6.31
N GLN A 293 -4.94 25.24 -6.48
CA GLN A 293 -5.10 26.47 -5.71
C GLN A 293 -4.99 26.25 -4.20
N VAL A 294 -4.10 25.34 -3.78
CA VAL A 294 -3.82 25.10 -2.37
C VAL A 294 -3.18 26.36 -1.77
N PRO A 295 -3.64 26.84 -0.59
CA PRO A 295 -3.07 27.99 0.11
C PRO A 295 -1.54 27.96 0.19
N ASN A 296 -0.90 29.12 0.00
CA ASN A 296 0.54 29.18 -0.23
C ASN A 296 1.34 28.68 0.96
N TYR A 297 0.91 28.98 2.19
CA TYR A 297 1.55 28.47 3.40
C TYR A 297 1.55 26.93 3.47
N LEU A 298 0.50 26.26 2.96
CA LEU A 298 0.46 24.80 2.89
C LEU A 298 1.41 24.28 1.81
N ARG A 299 1.52 24.98 0.66
CA ARG A 299 2.48 24.65 -0.39
C ARG A 299 3.92 24.78 0.12
N ARG A 300 4.22 25.87 0.83
CA ARG A 300 5.56 26.15 1.40
C ARG A 300 5.95 25.16 2.49
N ILE A 301 5.09 24.86 3.47
CA ILE A 301 5.42 23.83 4.47
C ILE A 301 5.51 22.42 3.86
N THR A 302 4.71 22.10 2.82
CA THR A 302 4.81 20.82 2.12
C THR A 302 6.13 20.71 1.34
N LYS A 303 6.57 21.81 0.72
CA LYS A 303 7.89 21.92 0.10
C LYS A 303 9.01 21.74 1.13
N SER A 304 8.88 22.35 2.30
CA SER A 304 9.80 22.14 3.42
C SER A 304 9.79 20.67 3.89
N TYR A 305 8.63 20.04 3.98
CA TYR A 305 8.51 18.62 4.31
C TYR A 305 9.23 17.69 3.32
N LEU A 306 9.17 17.99 2.02
CA LEU A 306 9.77 17.16 0.98
C LEU A 306 11.29 17.37 0.86
N SER A 307 11.80 18.59 1.07
CA SER A 307 13.24 18.91 0.96
C SER A 307 14.10 18.30 2.06
N ASP A 308 15.40 18.12 1.77
CA ASP A 308 16.47 17.74 2.73
C ASP A 308 16.15 16.54 3.62
N ARG A 309 15.53 15.52 3.03
CA ARG A 309 15.21 14.28 3.70
C ARG A 309 16.40 13.32 3.71
N LEU A 310 16.62 12.70 4.86
CA LEU A 310 17.72 11.76 5.09
C LEU A 310 17.17 10.41 5.52
N LEU A 311 17.56 9.37 4.78
CA LEU A 311 17.33 7.98 5.14
C LEU A 311 18.50 7.48 5.99
N MET A 312 18.21 7.13 7.24
CA MET A 312 19.18 6.60 8.19
C MET A 312 19.12 5.07 8.17
N TYR A 313 20.28 4.43 8.07
CA TYR A 313 20.40 2.98 8.03
C TYR A 313 21.67 2.52 8.75
N GLU A 314 21.68 1.25 9.16
CA GLU A 314 22.83 0.63 9.82
C GLU A 314 23.55 -0.30 8.84
N THR A 315 24.87 -0.28 8.88
CA THR A 315 25.76 -1.21 8.20
C THR A 315 26.60 -1.95 9.24
N GLU A 316 27.38 -2.93 8.79
CA GLU A 316 28.40 -3.57 9.63
C GLU A 316 29.47 -2.60 10.15
N HIS A 317 29.57 -1.40 9.57
CA HIS A 317 30.50 -0.33 9.98
C HIS A 317 29.83 0.79 10.79
N GLY A 318 28.57 0.62 11.20
CA GLY A 318 27.83 1.59 12.00
C GLY A 318 26.74 2.31 11.22
N GLN A 319 26.32 3.49 11.72
CA GLN A 319 25.18 4.22 11.17
C GLN A 319 25.60 5.14 10.01
N TRP A 320 24.83 5.10 8.93
CA TRP A 320 25.03 5.91 7.74
C TRP A 320 23.74 6.64 7.34
N SER A 321 23.87 7.61 6.43
CA SER A 321 22.74 8.36 5.89
C SER A 321 22.77 8.39 4.36
N TYR A 322 21.59 8.38 3.75
CA TYR A 322 21.39 8.51 2.31
C TYR A 322 20.42 9.67 2.03
N ARG A 323 20.82 10.61 1.16
CA ARG A 323 19.98 11.76 0.80
C ARG A 323 18.86 11.31 -0.14
N ILE A 324 17.63 11.66 0.21
CA ILE A 324 16.46 11.43 -0.63
C ILE A 324 16.19 12.70 -1.44
N THR A 325 15.94 12.52 -2.73
CA THR A 325 15.65 13.61 -3.68
C THR A 325 14.28 13.46 -4.35
N GLY A 326 13.53 12.41 -4.00
CA GLY A 326 12.25 12.09 -4.60
C GLY A 326 11.48 11.06 -3.76
N GLY A 327 10.19 10.97 -4.02
CA GLY A 327 9.27 10.07 -3.33
C GLY A 327 8.70 10.62 -2.03
N VAL A 328 7.72 9.90 -1.49
CA VAL A 328 7.14 10.19 -0.17
C VAL A 328 7.31 8.97 0.75
N PRO A 329 7.88 9.12 1.96
CA PRO A 329 8.25 8.02 2.84
C PRO A 329 7.16 6.96 3.07
N GLN A 330 7.53 5.68 2.99
CA GLN A 330 6.65 4.57 3.37
C GLN A 330 6.46 4.53 4.89
N GLY A 331 5.41 5.20 5.38
CA GLY A 331 5.15 5.41 6.80
C GLY A 331 4.74 6.84 7.13
N SER A 332 4.86 7.75 6.16
CA SER A 332 4.28 9.10 6.18
C SER A 332 2.76 9.05 6.12
N VAL A 333 2.17 10.03 6.82
CA VAL A 333 0.73 10.30 6.80
C VAL A 333 0.33 11.03 5.52
N LEU A 334 1.18 11.93 5.01
CA LEU A 334 0.97 12.68 3.76
C LEU A 334 1.08 11.83 2.49
N ARG A 335 1.72 10.66 2.55
CA ARG A 335 2.01 9.81 1.38
C ARG A 335 0.80 9.56 0.46
N PRO A 336 -0.37 9.12 0.95
CA PRO A 336 -1.52 8.85 0.09
C PRO A 336 -2.06 10.12 -0.59
N LEU A 337 -2.15 11.22 0.18
CA LEU A 337 -2.63 12.51 -0.32
C LEU A 337 -1.72 13.06 -1.41
N LEU A 338 -0.42 13.14 -1.16
CA LEU A 338 0.53 13.72 -2.13
C LEU A 338 0.65 12.88 -3.40
N TRP A 339 0.49 11.56 -3.27
CA TRP A 339 0.37 10.70 -4.44
C TRP A 339 -0.87 11.04 -5.27
N ASN A 340 -2.04 11.12 -4.63
CA ASN A 340 -3.30 11.46 -5.29
C ASN A 340 -3.26 12.84 -5.96
N VAL A 341 -2.65 13.83 -5.31
CA VAL A 341 -2.45 15.18 -5.86
C VAL A 341 -1.57 15.13 -7.11
N MET A 342 -0.43 14.44 -7.04
CA MET A 342 0.47 14.31 -8.19
C MET A 342 -0.17 13.54 -9.35
N TYR A 343 -0.92 12.48 -9.04
CA TYR A 343 -1.48 11.57 -10.03
C TYR A 343 -2.71 12.13 -10.76
N ASP A 344 -3.39 13.11 -10.15
CA ASP A 344 -4.58 13.77 -10.70
C ASP A 344 -4.37 14.32 -12.11
N ASP A 345 -3.19 14.86 -12.41
CA ASP A 345 -2.81 15.33 -13.75
C ASP A 345 -2.91 14.25 -14.82
N MET A 346 -2.52 13.02 -14.48
CA MET A 346 -2.56 11.90 -15.41
C MET A 346 -4.01 11.51 -15.71
N LEU A 347 -4.92 11.72 -14.77
CA LEU A 347 -6.36 11.46 -14.96
C LEU A 347 -7.03 12.56 -15.80
N LYS A 348 -6.46 13.76 -15.82
CA LYS A 348 -6.92 14.91 -16.62
C LYS A 348 -6.43 14.92 -18.06
N LEU A 349 -5.66 13.91 -18.48
CA LEU A 349 -5.20 13.79 -19.87
C LEU A 349 -6.42 13.73 -20.82
N LYS A 350 -6.41 14.58 -21.84
CA LYS A 350 -7.44 14.56 -22.89
C LYS A 350 -7.31 13.26 -23.68
N LEU A 351 -8.28 12.39 -23.50
CA LEU A 351 -8.41 11.15 -24.27
C LEU A 351 -9.46 11.30 -25.39
N PRO A 352 -9.41 10.43 -26.41
CA PRO A 352 -10.55 10.22 -27.32
C PRO A 352 -11.85 9.97 -26.55
N ARG A 353 -13.00 10.29 -27.14
CA ARG A 353 -14.32 10.17 -26.47
C ARG A 353 -14.62 8.75 -26.01
N GLU A 354 -14.03 7.78 -26.70
CA GLU A 354 -14.16 6.34 -26.55
C GLU A 354 -13.21 5.78 -25.49
N ALA A 355 -12.44 6.64 -24.81
CA ALA A 355 -11.43 6.22 -23.86
C ALA A 355 -11.61 6.88 -22.49
N GLN A 356 -11.45 6.06 -21.45
CA GLN A 356 -11.62 6.46 -20.05
C GLN A 356 -10.45 5.96 -19.22
N ILE A 357 -10.02 6.76 -18.24
CA ILE A 357 -9.00 6.38 -17.28
C ILE A 357 -9.66 6.08 -15.95
N VAL A 358 -9.37 4.92 -15.37
CA VAL A 358 -9.75 4.58 -14.00
C VAL A 358 -8.49 4.25 -13.21
N ALA A 359 -8.32 4.88 -12.06
CA ALA A 359 -7.13 4.72 -11.22
C ALA A 359 -7.49 4.23 -9.82
N PHE A 360 -6.78 3.19 -9.36
CA PHE A 360 -6.87 2.73 -7.98
C PHE A 360 -5.51 2.31 -7.41
N ALA A 361 -5.40 2.38 -6.09
CA ALA A 361 -4.26 1.88 -5.35
C ALA A 361 -4.61 0.56 -4.65
N ASP A 362 -3.70 -0.41 -4.66
CA ASP A 362 -3.76 -1.52 -3.72
C ASP A 362 -2.76 -1.27 -2.58
N ASP A 363 -3.26 -0.79 -1.44
CA ASP A 363 -2.42 -0.56 -0.26
C ASP A 363 -2.36 -1.81 0.61
N ALA A 364 -1.46 -2.73 0.23
CA ALA A 364 -0.99 -3.78 1.13
C ALA A 364 -0.09 -3.17 2.22
N GLY A 365 -0.65 -2.37 3.14
CA GLY A 365 0.16 -1.65 4.12
C GLY A 365 -0.53 -1.09 5.37
N GLN A 366 -1.70 -0.43 5.28
CA GLN A 366 -2.13 0.39 6.44
C GLN A 366 -3.62 0.44 6.81
N HIS A 367 -4.49 -0.36 6.20
CA HIS A 367 -5.93 -0.32 6.55
C HIS A 367 -6.40 -1.57 7.31
N ARG A 368 -7.01 -1.33 8.48
CA ARG A 368 -7.77 -2.32 9.24
C ARG A 368 -9.02 -2.66 8.42
N TRP A 369 -9.07 -3.87 7.86
CA TRP A 369 -10.22 -4.36 7.09
C TRP A 369 -11.51 -4.32 7.93
N PRO A 370 -12.60 -3.68 7.46
CA PRO A 370 -13.93 -3.89 8.00
C PRO A 370 -14.37 -5.33 7.69
N LYS A 371 -14.94 -6.01 8.69
CA LYS A 371 -15.48 -7.36 8.58
C LYS A 371 -16.82 -7.32 7.85
N THR A 372 -16.84 -7.45 6.51
CA THR A 372 -17.90 -8.11 5.70
C THR A 372 -17.74 -7.78 4.20
N GLY A 373 -17.49 -8.80 3.38
CA GLY A 373 -17.47 -8.69 1.92
C GLY A 373 -16.93 -9.97 1.26
N PRO A 374 -17.49 -10.40 0.11
CA PRO A 374 -17.10 -11.65 -0.54
C PRO A 374 -15.67 -11.58 -1.07
N LYS A 375 -14.88 -12.61 -0.76
CA LYS A 375 -13.47 -12.72 -1.11
C LYS A 375 -13.31 -13.37 -2.48
N GLU A 376 -13.22 -12.56 -3.53
CA GLU A 376 -12.60 -12.98 -4.78
C GLU A 376 -11.10 -12.68 -4.73
N ALA A 377 -10.29 -13.73 -4.74
CA ALA A 377 -8.85 -13.66 -4.59
C ALA A 377 -8.19 -13.33 -5.94
N PHE A 378 -8.02 -12.04 -6.24
CA PHE A 378 -6.94 -11.61 -7.11
C PHE A 378 -5.69 -11.42 -6.24
N SER A 379 -4.61 -12.13 -6.59
CA SER A 379 -3.32 -11.94 -5.93
C SER A 379 -2.77 -10.58 -6.36
N LEU A 380 -3.01 -9.56 -5.53
CA LEU A 380 -2.54 -8.21 -5.77
C LEU A 380 -1.17 -8.04 -5.09
N GLY A 381 -0.14 -7.90 -5.92
CA GLY A 381 1.15 -7.36 -5.48
C GLY A 381 0.99 -5.84 -5.33
N GLY A 382 1.45 -5.28 -4.21
CA GLY A 382 1.31 -3.85 -3.93
C GLY A 382 1.84 -2.98 -5.06
N GLY A 383 0.98 -2.11 -5.58
CA GLY A 383 1.22 -1.25 -6.73
C GLY A 383 0.01 -0.32 -6.96
N PHE A 384 0.25 0.83 -7.59
CA PHE A 384 -0.82 1.71 -8.07
C PHE A 384 -1.10 1.32 -9.52
N ARG A 385 -2.37 1.02 -9.82
CA ARG A 385 -2.78 0.54 -11.14
C ARG A 385 -3.71 1.53 -11.80
N THR A 386 -3.45 1.76 -13.07
CA THR A 386 -4.30 2.55 -13.95
C THR A 386 -4.80 1.70 -15.08
N TYR A 387 -6.07 1.80 -15.36
CA TYR A 387 -6.69 1.15 -16.49
C TYR A 387 -7.06 2.21 -17.50
N VAL A 388 -6.54 2.07 -18.72
CA VAL A 388 -7.00 2.85 -19.86
C VAL A 388 -7.97 1.96 -20.63
N TRP A 389 -9.19 2.44 -20.74
CA TRP A 389 -10.25 1.80 -21.50
C TRP A 389 -10.28 2.37 -22.92
N TYR A 390 -10.58 1.53 -23.89
CA TYR A 390 -10.78 1.94 -25.28
C TYR A 390 -11.99 1.21 -25.86
N SER A 391 -12.93 1.94 -26.46
CA SER A 391 -14.09 1.39 -27.17
C SER A 391 -14.14 1.80 -28.64
N HIS A 392 -13.15 1.41 -29.45
CA HIS A 392 -13.37 1.36 -30.91
C HIS A 392 -12.35 0.52 -31.68
N LEU A 393 -12.87 -0.46 -32.43
CA LEU A 393 -12.33 -0.99 -33.69
C LEU A 393 -13.51 -1.62 -34.44
N GLY A 394 -14.17 -0.82 -35.28
CA GLY A 394 -15.22 -1.23 -36.21
C GLY A 394 -15.13 -0.36 -37.44
#